data_AF-A0AAD5X6S7-F1
#
_entry.id   AF-A0AAD5X6S7-F1
#
_cell.length_a   1.000
_cell.length_b   1.000
_cell.length_c   1.000
_cell.angle_alpha   90.00
_cell.angle_beta   90.00
_cell.angle_gamma   90.00
#
_symmetry.space_group_name_H-M   'P 1'
#
loop_
_entity.id
_entity.type
_entity.pdbx_description
1 polymer ?
#
loop_
_entity_poly.entity_id
_entity_poly.type
_entity_poly.pdbx_seq_one_letter_code
_entity_poly.pdbx_strand_id
1 'polypeptide(L)'
;MSFFLSRLPDGSRVGKYLALTGKKLRAMETVLAGIATDLIPEERIPAFVERLCATPTSDIRAINLITDEFVRGSPSEKDWEEWGLNGHLQKAFERCFKNEKLQDIFKALEKENTEWAKDTLQRMRKYSPTYMKVVVEELKRGKKKDLASCFRMEYRIAKAFLKTRDLQTGVKSVLIDKTKEPPEWNPPLDQVLDKKALPDSEVQATFFDGSVKGEEDWDEEVRDLGLWDGRTYMDYPHRTVAGLPREEDVRVVVAGKNECAWEANSAGSFAMTSEEVLNWFAQNWGAFLDSSTLGPLNALPEGVGGRKHFITQSKDPLAASSPRGKRAEAWLIRQVRKHP
;
A
#
# COMPACT_ATOMS: atom_id res chain seq x y z
N MET A 1 0.31 -9.36 -3.62
CA MET A 1 1.07 -8.09 -3.76
C MET A 1 0.17 -6.90 -4.10
N SER A 2 -0.68 -7.03 -5.11
CA SER A 2 -1.61 -6.02 -5.62
C SER A 2 -2.46 -5.37 -4.54
N PHE A 3 -3.02 -6.17 -3.61
CA PHE A 3 -3.92 -5.69 -2.57
C PHE A 3 -3.23 -4.77 -1.56
N PHE A 4 -2.05 -5.16 -1.09
CA PHE A 4 -1.29 -4.44 -0.06
C PHE A 4 -0.64 -3.16 -0.58
N LEU A 5 0.16 -3.27 -1.65
CA LEU A 5 0.94 -2.14 -2.17
C LEU A 5 0.03 -1.03 -2.73
N SER A 6 -1.13 -1.38 -3.29
CA SER A 6 -2.11 -0.41 -3.77
C SER A 6 -2.78 0.40 -2.64
N ARG A 7 -2.60 -0.03 -1.39
CA ARG A 7 -3.24 0.49 -0.18
C ARG A 7 -2.26 1.09 0.83
N LEU A 8 -0.97 1.17 0.49
CA LEU A 8 0.01 1.87 1.31
C LEU A 8 -0.36 3.37 1.45
N PRO A 9 -0.03 3.99 2.60
CA PRO A 9 -0.19 5.44 2.79
C PRO A 9 0.60 6.19 1.69
N ASP A 10 0.07 7.32 1.18
CA ASP A 10 0.47 8.03 -0.05
C ASP A 10 -0.18 7.54 -1.36
N GLY A 11 -1.42 7.03 -1.30
CA GLY A 11 -2.27 6.85 -2.48
C GLY A 11 -1.68 5.89 -3.53
N SER A 12 -1.08 4.77 -3.09
CA SER A 12 -0.40 3.74 -3.90
C SER A 12 0.93 4.12 -4.56
N ARG A 13 1.39 5.38 -4.42
CA ARG A 13 2.63 5.86 -5.09
C ARG A 13 3.87 5.16 -4.56
N VAL A 14 3.99 5.03 -3.24
CA VAL A 14 5.08 4.28 -2.59
C VAL A 14 5.06 2.81 -3.03
N GLY A 15 3.89 2.17 -3.03
CA GLY A 15 3.75 0.80 -3.51
C GLY A 15 4.22 0.62 -4.95
N LYS A 16 3.84 1.54 -5.85
CA LYS A 16 4.28 1.52 -7.26
C LYS A 16 5.79 1.72 -7.41
N TYR A 17 6.39 2.64 -6.67
CA TYR A 17 7.83 2.85 -6.67
C TYR A 17 8.59 1.60 -6.19
N LEU A 18 8.16 0.99 -5.10
CA LEU A 18 8.78 -0.22 -4.57
C LEU A 18 8.65 -1.38 -5.55
N ALA A 19 7.49 -1.55 -6.16
CA ALA A 19 7.23 -2.60 -7.15
C ALA A 19 8.06 -2.44 -8.44
N LEU A 20 8.30 -1.21 -8.90
CA LEU A 20 9.04 -0.93 -10.13
C LEU A 20 10.56 -0.90 -9.95
N THR A 21 11.05 -0.57 -8.75
CA THR A 21 12.49 -0.39 -8.50
C THR A 21 13.11 -1.54 -7.72
N GLY A 22 12.31 -2.35 -7.02
CA GLY A 22 12.79 -3.34 -6.07
C GLY A 22 13.68 -2.74 -4.98
N LYS A 23 13.48 -1.46 -4.64
CA LYS A 23 14.27 -0.75 -3.62
C LYS A 23 14.12 -1.49 -2.28
N LYS A 24 15.25 -1.96 -1.75
CA LYS A 24 15.32 -2.49 -0.38
C LYS A 24 15.15 -1.34 0.61
N LEU A 25 14.33 -1.57 1.62
CA LEU A 25 14.05 -0.64 2.70
C LEU A 25 14.77 -1.09 3.96
N ARG A 26 15.33 -0.12 4.70
CA ARG A 26 15.81 -0.32 6.08
C ARG A 26 14.63 -0.43 7.03
N ALA A 27 14.87 -0.93 8.24
CA ALA A 27 13.80 -1.19 9.22
C ALA A 27 12.93 0.04 9.50
N MET A 28 13.53 1.22 9.75
CA MET A 28 12.75 2.44 9.95
C MET A 28 12.01 2.87 8.67
N GLU A 29 12.64 2.74 7.51
CA GLU A 29 12.00 3.04 6.22
C GLU A 29 10.75 2.17 5.97
N THR A 30 10.74 0.91 6.45
CA THR A 30 9.53 0.06 6.36
C THR A 30 8.39 0.55 7.26
N VAL A 31 8.69 1.06 8.46
CA VAL A 31 7.66 1.65 9.33
C VAL A 31 7.07 2.86 8.66
N LEU A 32 7.93 3.79 8.25
CA LEU A 32 7.41 5.03 7.75
C LEU A 32 6.78 4.89 6.35
N ALA A 33 7.21 3.94 5.51
CA ALA A 33 6.50 3.51 4.29
C ALA A 33 5.10 2.91 4.53
N GLY A 34 4.75 2.66 5.80
CA GLY A 34 3.49 2.02 6.20
C GLY A 34 3.47 0.52 5.93
N ILE A 35 4.65 -0.11 5.80
CA ILE A 35 4.77 -1.55 5.60
C ILE A 35 4.80 -2.28 6.94
N ALA A 36 5.67 -1.83 7.84
CA ALA A 36 5.74 -2.32 9.21
C ALA A 36 4.85 -1.45 10.10
N THR A 37 4.14 -2.06 11.05
CA THR A 37 3.36 -1.33 12.05
C THR A 37 4.25 -0.80 13.17
N ASP A 38 5.28 -1.57 13.52
CA ASP A 38 6.08 -1.39 14.72
C ASP A 38 7.55 -1.76 14.47
N LEU A 39 8.45 -1.15 15.24
CA LEU A 39 9.89 -1.45 15.22
C LEU A 39 10.35 -1.81 16.64
N ILE A 40 10.69 -3.07 16.85
CA ILE A 40 11.19 -3.60 18.12
C ILE A 40 12.70 -3.85 17.97
N PRO A 41 13.55 -3.29 18.84
CA PRO A 41 14.98 -3.61 18.88
C PRO A 41 15.22 -5.10 19.11
N GLU A 42 16.22 -5.68 18.45
CA GLU A 42 16.50 -7.12 18.49
C GLU A 42 16.67 -7.64 19.92
N GLU A 43 17.30 -6.85 20.79
CA GLU A 43 17.59 -7.20 22.18
C GLU A 43 16.32 -7.35 23.03
N ARG A 44 15.20 -6.75 22.58
CA ARG A 44 13.90 -6.79 23.27
C ARG A 44 12.98 -7.89 22.76
N ILE A 45 13.29 -8.51 21.62
CA ILE A 45 12.44 -9.54 21.01
C ILE A 45 12.20 -10.73 21.96
N PRO A 46 13.20 -11.28 22.67
CA PRO A 46 12.96 -12.41 23.58
C PRO A 46 11.94 -12.10 24.67
N ALA A 47 12.07 -10.95 25.33
CA ALA A 47 11.15 -10.51 26.39
C ALA A 47 9.75 -10.18 25.84
N PHE A 48 9.68 -9.63 24.63
CA PHE A 48 8.40 -9.38 23.95
C PHE A 48 7.63 -10.68 23.68
N VAL A 49 8.32 -11.71 23.17
CA VAL A 49 7.72 -13.03 22.92
C VAL A 49 7.23 -13.66 24.23
N GLU A 50 8.04 -13.60 25.29
CA GLU A 50 7.65 -14.09 26.62
C GLU A 50 6.38 -13.38 27.14
N ARG A 51 6.32 -12.05 27.00
CA ARG A 51 5.16 -11.25 27.41
C ARG A 51 3.88 -11.60 26.64
N LEU A 52 4.00 -11.86 25.33
CA LEU A 52 2.88 -12.32 24.50
C LEU A 52 2.42 -13.72 24.93
N CYS A 53 3.34 -14.66 25.15
CA CYS A 53 3.00 -16.01 25.62
C CYS A 53 2.33 -16.01 26.99
N ALA A 54 2.73 -15.11 27.88
CA ALA A 54 2.14 -14.96 29.21
C ALA A 54 0.74 -14.30 29.20
N THR A 55 0.31 -13.73 28.08
CA THR A 55 -0.97 -13.01 27.95
C THR A 55 -1.84 -13.62 26.84
N PRO A 56 -2.44 -14.81 27.06
CA PRO A 56 -3.32 -15.41 26.07
C PRO A 56 -4.58 -14.57 25.91
N THR A 57 -4.69 -13.86 24.78
CA THR A 57 -5.83 -13.02 24.44
C THR A 57 -6.06 -13.01 22.93
N SER A 58 -7.33 -12.86 22.54
CA SER A 58 -7.72 -12.57 21.16
C SER A 58 -8.04 -11.09 20.94
N ASP A 59 -7.94 -10.24 21.96
CA ASP A 59 -8.13 -8.79 21.81
C ASP A 59 -6.87 -8.15 21.20
N ILE A 60 -7.00 -7.73 19.94
CA ILE A 60 -5.93 -7.07 19.20
C ILE A 60 -5.43 -5.79 19.88
N ARG A 61 -6.28 -5.09 20.65
CA ARG A 61 -5.86 -3.89 21.40
C ARG A 61 -4.93 -4.25 22.53
N ALA A 62 -5.20 -5.34 23.25
CA ALA A 62 -4.31 -5.84 24.29
C ALA A 62 -2.95 -6.25 23.71
N ILE A 63 -2.94 -6.91 22.54
CA ILE A 63 -1.70 -7.26 21.82
C ILE A 63 -0.91 -6.00 21.41
N ASN A 64 -1.60 -4.98 20.90
CA ASN A 64 -0.97 -3.72 20.52
C ASN A 64 -0.42 -2.96 21.73
N LEU A 65 -1.12 -2.95 22.86
CA LEU A 65 -0.62 -2.36 24.11
C LEU A 65 0.66 -3.06 24.59
N ILE A 66 0.68 -4.40 24.57
CA ILE A 66 1.89 -5.17 24.87
C ILE A 66 3.01 -4.80 23.90
N THR A 67 2.72 -4.75 22.61
CA THR A 67 3.71 -4.40 21.57
C THR A 67 4.34 -3.02 21.86
N ASP A 68 3.52 -2.05 22.24
CA ASP A 68 3.93 -0.68 22.54
C ASP A 68 4.89 -0.59 23.76
N GLU A 69 4.92 -1.59 24.65
CA GLU A 69 5.89 -1.68 25.75
C GLU A 69 7.33 -1.90 25.25
N PHE A 70 7.51 -2.54 24.08
CA PHE A 70 8.81 -2.98 23.58
C PHE A 70 9.37 -2.16 22.41
N VAL A 71 8.54 -1.37 21.74
CA VAL A 71 8.96 -0.60 20.54
C VAL A 71 10.10 0.40 20.83
N ARG A 72 10.92 0.68 19.80
CA ARG A 72 12.02 1.66 19.82
C ARG A 72 11.55 3.11 20.07
N GLY A 73 10.25 3.37 20.00
CA GLY A 73 9.63 4.71 20.07
C GLY A 73 9.22 5.22 18.69
N SER A 74 8.68 6.44 18.65
CA SER A 74 8.27 7.10 17.40
C SER A 74 9.50 7.49 16.54
N PRO A 75 9.37 7.52 15.21
CA PRO A 75 10.45 7.99 14.34
C PRO A 75 10.86 9.42 14.70
N SER A 76 12.17 9.65 14.84
CA SER A 76 12.75 10.97 15.11
C SER A 76 12.75 11.87 13.87
N GLU A 77 12.97 13.18 14.03
CA GLU A 77 13.14 14.10 12.90
C GLU A 77 14.27 13.64 11.96
N LYS A 78 15.37 13.14 12.52
CA LYS A 78 16.47 12.55 11.74
C LYS A 78 16.05 11.31 10.94
N ASP A 79 15.24 10.41 11.52
CA ASP A 79 14.71 9.25 10.78
C ASP A 79 13.88 9.69 9.57
N TRP A 80 13.17 10.81 9.69
CA TRP A 80 12.43 11.41 8.59
C TRP A 80 13.33 12.09 7.56
N GLU A 81 14.41 12.75 7.97
CA GLU A 81 15.44 13.35 7.10
C GLU A 81 16.28 12.30 6.35
N GLU A 82 16.41 11.10 6.89
CA GLU A 82 17.05 9.98 6.21
C GLU A 82 16.09 9.21 5.28
N TRP A 83 14.78 9.45 5.39
CA TRP A 83 13.81 8.82 4.49
C TRP A 83 14.07 9.27 3.04
N GLY A 84 14.47 8.37 2.14
CA GLY A 84 14.88 8.69 0.76
C GLY A 84 13.81 9.26 -0.21
N LEU A 85 12.56 9.34 0.21
CA LEU A 85 11.42 10.04 -0.42
C LEU A 85 10.93 11.28 0.38
N ASN A 86 11.80 11.98 1.09
CA ASN A 86 11.45 13.15 1.91
C ASN A 86 11.61 14.51 1.24
N GLY A 87 11.17 15.56 1.95
CA GLY A 87 11.46 16.96 1.66
C GLY A 87 11.26 17.36 0.19
N HIS A 88 12.35 17.79 -0.44
CA HIS A 88 12.35 18.26 -1.82
C HIS A 88 12.11 17.13 -2.85
N LEU A 89 12.50 15.89 -2.56
CA LEU A 89 12.29 14.73 -3.43
C LEU A 89 10.82 14.31 -3.47
N GLN A 90 10.06 14.56 -2.41
CA GLN A 90 8.67 14.15 -2.31
C GLN A 90 7.79 14.71 -3.43
N LYS A 91 7.96 15.99 -3.80
CA LYS A 91 7.19 16.60 -4.90
C LYS A 91 7.55 15.99 -6.27
N ALA A 92 8.84 15.72 -6.50
CA ALA A 92 9.31 15.04 -7.72
C ALA A 92 8.77 13.61 -7.80
N PHE A 93 8.83 12.89 -6.68
CA PHE A 93 8.26 11.56 -6.52
C PHE A 93 6.77 11.51 -6.85
N GLU A 94 5.98 12.42 -6.29
CA GLU A 94 4.54 12.51 -6.56
C GLU A 94 4.25 12.79 -8.04
N ARG A 95 4.98 13.73 -8.66
CA ARG A 95 4.83 14.04 -10.09
C ARG A 95 5.14 12.84 -10.98
N CYS A 96 6.11 12.01 -10.61
CA CYS A 96 6.50 10.82 -11.38
C CYS A 96 5.54 9.65 -11.17
N PHE A 97 5.24 9.29 -9.93
CA PHE A 97 4.51 8.06 -9.61
C PHE A 97 2.98 8.24 -9.52
N LYS A 98 2.45 9.45 -9.71
CA LYS A 98 1.01 9.67 -9.97
C LYS A 98 0.56 9.10 -11.31
N ASN A 99 1.47 8.94 -12.28
CA ASN A 99 1.14 8.47 -13.62
C ASN A 99 0.70 6.99 -13.59
N GLU A 100 -0.27 6.63 -14.42
CA GLU A 100 -0.85 5.27 -14.47
C GLU A 100 -0.30 4.40 -15.61
N LYS A 101 0.66 4.90 -16.38
CA LYS A 101 1.30 4.17 -17.47
C LYS A 101 2.81 4.17 -17.29
N LEU A 102 3.45 3.05 -17.60
CA LEU A 102 4.90 2.89 -17.45
C LEU A 102 5.67 3.96 -18.22
N GLN A 103 5.27 4.24 -19.47
CA GLN A 103 5.95 5.21 -20.32
C GLN A 103 5.86 6.63 -19.76
N ASP A 104 4.72 6.98 -19.15
CA ASP A 104 4.54 8.30 -18.55
C ASP A 104 5.35 8.46 -17.26
N ILE A 105 5.57 7.36 -16.51
CA ILE A 105 6.48 7.34 -15.35
C ILE A 105 7.92 7.56 -15.80
N PHE A 106 8.39 6.85 -16.84
CA PHE A 106 9.74 7.05 -17.40
C PHE A 106 9.94 8.49 -17.89
N LYS A 107 9.00 9.03 -18.68
CA LYS A 107 9.06 10.42 -19.17
C LYS A 107 9.08 11.45 -18.04
N ALA A 108 8.29 11.22 -16.98
CA ALA A 108 8.27 12.12 -15.83
C ALA A 108 9.63 12.09 -15.10
N LEU A 109 10.21 10.91 -14.86
CA LEU A 109 11.52 10.77 -14.24
C LEU A 109 12.63 11.42 -15.09
N GLU A 110 12.61 11.23 -16.41
CA GLU A 110 13.55 11.88 -17.33
C GLU A 110 13.46 13.41 -17.26
N LYS A 111 12.23 13.94 -17.12
CA LYS A 111 11.99 15.38 -17.01
C LYS A 111 12.45 15.97 -15.66
N GLU A 112 12.38 15.22 -14.57
CA GLU A 112 12.88 15.70 -13.26
C GLU A 112 14.39 15.96 -13.29
N ASN A 113 15.17 15.16 -14.04
CA ASN A 113 16.61 15.30 -14.25
C ASN A 113 17.46 15.46 -12.96
N THR A 114 16.94 15.01 -11.82
CA THR A 114 17.67 14.97 -10.54
C THR A 114 18.52 13.70 -10.43
N GLU A 115 19.48 13.69 -9.49
CA GLU A 115 20.28 12.49 -9.22
C GLU A 115 19.41 11.30 -8.79
N TRP A 116 18.42 11.55 -7.92
CA TRP A 116 17.43 10.55 -7.52
C TRP A 116 16.65 9.97 -8.71
N ALA A 117 16.20 10.82 -9.64
CA ALA A 117 15.47 10.37 -10.81
C ALA A 117 16.36 9.52 -11.75
N LYS A 118 17.63 9.91 -11.90
CA LYS A 118 18.63 9.14 -12.66
C LYS A 118 18.91 7.77 -12.02
N ASP A 119 19.14 7.69 -10.70
CA ASP A 119 19.30 6.41 -9.99
C ASP A 119 18.04 5.53 -10.12
N THR A 120 16.86 6.15 -9.99
CA THR A 120 15.57 5.45 -10.15
C THR A 120 15.42 4.85 -11.56
N LEU A 121 15.71 5.64 -12.61
CA LEU A 121 15.71 5.15 -13.99
C LEU A 121 16.72 4.02 -14.21
N GLN A 122 17.94 4.16 -13.69
CA GLN A 122 18.96 3.12 -13.79
C GLN A 122 18.52 1.81 -13.12
N ARG A 123 17.83 1.87 -11.98
CA ARG A 123 17.24 0.69 -11.33
C ARG A 123 16.14 0.07 -12.19
N MET A 124 15.18 0.87 -12.64
CA MET A 124 14.05 0.39 -13.43
C MET A 124 14.51 -0.28 -14.74
N ARG A 125 15.57 0.24 -15.38
CA ARG A 125 16.16 -0.34 -16.60
C ARG A 125 16.71 -1.76 -16.43
N LYS A 126 16.90 -2.23 -15.18
CA LYS A 126 17.37 -3.60 -14.91
C LYS A 126 16.25 -4.64 -14.94
N TYR A 127 14.99 -4.23 -14.89
CA TYR A 127 13.85 -5.15 -14.79
C TYR A 127 13.15 -5.37 -16.13
N SER A 128 12.41 -6.48 -16.21
CA SER A 128 11.59 -6.82 -17.38
C SER A 128 10.59 -5.70 -17.69
N PRO A 129 10.56 -5.16 -18.93
CA PRO A 129 9.56 -4.20 -19.38
C PRO A 129 8.13 -4.76 -19.29
N THR A 130 7.97 -6.05 -19.60
CA THR A 130 6.70 -6.77 -19.49
C THR A 130 6.20 -6.76 -18.05
N TYR A 131 7.05 -7.16 -17.10
CA TYR A 131 6.72 -7.16 -15.67
C TYR A 131 6.37 -5.75 -15.17
N MET A 132 7.17 -4.74 -15.53
CA MET A 132 6.91 -3.36 -15.15
C MET A 132 5.57 -2.83 -15.67
N LYS A 133 5.14 -3.20 -16.89
CA LYS A 133 3.81 -2.82 -17.38
C LYS A 133 2.69 -3.54 -16.64
N VAL A 134 2.84 -4.84 -16.43
CA VAL A 134 1.85 -5.66 -15.72
C VAL A 134 1.67 -5.14 -14.30
N VAL A 135 2.74 -4.86 -13.55
CA VAL A 135 2.62 -4.43 -12.15
C VAL A 135 1.97 -3.05 -11.99
N VAL A 136 2.17 -2.13 -12.93
CA VAL A 136 1.49 -0.82 -12.91
C VAL A 136 -0.02 -1.00 -13.06
N GLU A 137 -0.45 -1.87 -13.98
CA GLU A 137 -1.87 -2.18 -14.19
C GLU A 137 -2.45 -3.01 -13.03
N GLU A 138 -1.68 -3.98 -12.51
CA GLU A 138 -2.05 -4.83 -11.39
C GLU A 138 -2.36 -4.00 -10.14
N LEU A 139 -1.49 -3.03 -9.80
CA LEU A 139 -1.71 -2.13 -8.66
C LEU A 139 -2.92 -1.22 -8.87
N LYS A 140 -3.14 -0.73 -10.10
CA LYS A 140 -4.30 0.09 -10.45
C LYS A 140 -5.61 -0.69 -10.26
N ARG A 141 -5.66 -1.95 -10.73
CA ARG A 141 -6.83 -2.83 -10.58
C ARG A 141 -7.00 -3.28 -9.11
N GLY A 142 -5.91 -3.63 -8.43
CA GLY A 142 -5.88 -4.09 -7.05
C GLY A 142 -6.46 -3.09 -6.05
N LYS A 143 -6.34 -1.79 -6.33
CA LYS A 143 -6.99 -0.73 -5.52
C LYS A 143 -8.51 -0.84 -5.46
N LYS A 144 -9.15 -1.47 -6.46
CA LYS A 144 -10.61 -1.58 -6.61
C LYS A 144 -11.14 -3.01 -6.39
N LYS A 145 -10.30 -3.93 -5.92
CA LYS A 145 -10.62 -5.34 -5.72
C LYS A 145 -10.54 -5.72 -4.25
N ASP A 146 -11.40 -6.64 -3.83
CA ASP A 146 -11.26 -7.32 -2.54
C ASP A 146 -10.05 -8.29 -2.54
N LEU A 147 -9.68 -8.77 -1.36
CA LEU A 147 -8.50 -9.63 -1.20
C LEU A 147 -8.57 -10.91 -2.05
N ALA A 148 -9.69 -11.63 -2.00
CA ALA A 148 -9.88 -12.87 -2.77
C ALA A 148 -9.76 -12.62 -4.29
N SER A 149 -10.36 -11.53 -4.77
CA SER A 149 -10.28 -11.10 -6.16
C SER A 149 -8.87 -10.71 -6.58
N CYS A 150 -8.08 -10.14 -5.67
CA CYS A 150 -6.66 -9.89 -5.90
C CYS A 150 -5.87 -11.20 -6.01
N PHE A 151 -6.11 -12.21 -5.17
CA PHE A 151 -5.46 -13.51 -5.29
C PHE A 151 -5.78 -14.19 -6.63
N ARG A 152 -7.05 -14.19 -7.06
CA ARG A 152 -7.43 -14.73 -8.38
C ARG A 152 -6.73 -14.01 -9.53
N MET A 153 -6.65 -12.68 -9.45
CA MET A 153 -5.94 -11.87 -10.44
C MET A 153 -4.44 -12.19 -10.46
N GLU A 154 -3.79 -12.26 -9.30
CA GLU A 154 -2.36 -12.60 -9.18
C GLU A 154 -2.06 -14.01 -9.67
N TYR A 155 -2.95 -14.97 -9.41
CA TYR A 155 -2.83 -16.34 -9.90
C TYR A 155 -2.87 -16.40 -11.44
N ARG A 156 -3.80 -15.68 -12.07
CA ARG A 156 -3.86 -15.55 -13.54
C ARG A 156 -2.56 -14.92 -14.08
N ILE A 157 -2.12 -13.82 -13.48
CA ILE A 157 -0.89 -13.14 -13.88
C ILE A 157 0.32 -14.08 -13.80
N ALA A 158 0.44 -14.83 -12.69
CA ALA A 158 1.52 -15.78 -12.50
C ALA A 158 1.52 -16.87 -13.58
N LYS A 159 0.36 -17.44 -13.92
CA LYS A 159 0.20 -18.40 -15.02
C LYS A 159 0.59 -17.81 -16.37
N ALA A 160 0.16 -16.59 -16.67
CA ALA A 160 0.55 -15.91 -17.91
C ALA A 160 2.09 -15.73 -17.99
N PHE A 161 2.74 -15.38 -16.88
CA PHE A 161 4.21 -15.26 -16.84
C PHE A 161 4.96 -16.57 -17.10
N LEU A 162 4.38 -17.73 -16.77
CA LEU A 162 5.01 -19.03 -17.09
C LEU A 162 5.23 -19.22 -18.59
N LYS A 163 4.41 -18.58 -19.43
CA LYS A 163 4.51 -18.62 -20.90
C LYS A 163 5.44 -17.55 -21.47
N THR A 164 5.97 -16.65 -20.64
CA THR A 164 6.84 -15.55 -21.10
C THR A 164 8.31 -15.96 -21.11
N ARG A 165 9.04 -15.46 -22.11
CA ARG A 165 10.50 -15.60 -22.16
C ARG A 165 11.20 -14.84 -21.03
N ASP A 166 10.62 -13.71 -20.61
CA ASP A 166 11.16 -12.86 -19.54
C ASP A 166 11.31 -13.62 -18.23
N LEU A 167 10.32 -14.41 -17.82
CA LEU A 167 10.43 -15.19 -16.58
C LEU A 167 11.62 -16.17 -16.63
N GLN A 168 11.72 -16.96 -17.72
CA GLN A 168 12.78 -17.94 -17.89
C GLN A 168 14.16 -17.28 -17.91
N THR A 169 14.30 -16.18 -18.66
CA THR A 169 15.56 -15.46 -18.84
C THR A 169 15.98 -14.77 -17.54
N GLY A 170 15.02 -14.18 -16.82
CA GLY A 170 15.26 -13.54 -15.52
C GLY A 170 15.69 -14.54 -14.45
N VAL A 171 14.99 -15.68 -14.33
CA VAL A 171 15.35 -16.76 -13.39
C VAL A 171 16.75 -17.29 -13.69
N LYS A 172 17.04 -17.60 -14.96
CA LYS A 172 18.38 -18.07 -15.37
C LYS A 172 19.45 -17.05 -15.02
N SER A 173 19.27 -15.79 -15.41
CA SER A 173 20.25 -14.72 -15.19
C SER A 173 20.57 -14.50 -13.71
N VAL A 174 19.54 -14.46 -12.85
CA VAL A 174 19.71 -14.12 -11.42
C VAL A 174 20.11 -15.33 -10.57
N LEU A 175 19.49 -16.50 -10.78
CA LEU A 175 19.67 -17.66 -9.89
C LEU A 175 20.69 -18.67 -10.38
N ILE A 176 20.82 -18.85 -11.71
CA ILE A 176 21.72 -19.84 -12.32
C ILE A 176 23.05 -19.17 -12.67
N ASP A 177 23.01 -18.19 -13.57
CA ASP A 177 24.19 -17.52 -14.10
C ASP A 177 24.75 -16.48 -13.09
N LYS A 178 23.92 -16.02 -12.15
CA LYS A 178 24.25 -15.02 -11.10
C LYS A 178 24.87 -13.75 -11.68
N THR A 179 24.38 -13.30 -12.84
CA THR A 179 24.90 -12.11 -13.50
C THR A 179 24.41 -10.84 -12.80
N LYS A 180 25.23 -9.78 -12.83
CA LYS A 180 24.85 -8.46 -12.29
C LYS A 180 24.19 -7.56 -13.35
N GLU A 181 24.35 -7.91 -14.62
CA GLU A 181 23.81 -7.17 -15.75
C GLU A 181 22.38 -7.65 -16.05
N PRO A 182 21.49 -6.74 -16.51
CA PRO A 182 20.17 -7.14 -16.94
C PRO A 182 20.26 -8.12 -18.11
N PRO A 183 19.47 -9.21 -18.10
CA PRO A 183 19.37 -10.07 -19.26
C PRO A 183 18.72 -9.34 -20.43
N GLU A 184 18.86 -9.91 -21.63
CA GLU A 184 18.14 -9.46 -22.82
C GLU A 184 16.64 -9.76 -22.68
N TRP A 185 15.90 -8.78 -22.14
CA TRP A 185 14.45 -8.83 -22.02
C TRP A 185 13.77 -8.84 -23.39
N ASN A 186 12.64 -9.55 -23.48
CA ASN A 186 11.84 -9.63 -24.69
C ASN A 186 10.36 -9.33 -24.39
N PRO A 187 9.80 -8.20 -24.88
CA PRO A 187 10.47 -7.20 -25.73
C PRO A 187 11.47 -6.30 -24.99
N PRO A 188 12.41 -5.67 -25.72
CA PRO A 188 13.37 -4.76 -25.12
C PRO A 188 12.69 -3.45 -24.68
N LEU A 189 13.27 -2.81 -23.66
CA LEU A 189 12.64 -1.69 -22.95
C LEU A 189 12.36 -0.49 -23.87
N ASP A 190 13.28 -0.14 -24.74
CA ASP A 190 13.17 0.95 -25.70
C ASP A 190 11.94 0.79 -26.61
N GLN A 191 11.71 -0.41 -27.14
CA GLN A 191 10.54 -0.68 -27.99
C GLN A 191 9.22 -0.56 -27.22
N VAL A 192 9.21 -0.94 -25.94
CA VAL A 192 8.05 -0.79 -25.07
C VAL A 192 7.77 0.67 -24.72
N LEU A 193 8.82 1.46 -24.46
CA LEU A 193 8.71 2.89 -24.18
C LEU A 193 8.27 3.70 -25.40
N ASP A 194 8.75 3.33 -26.59
CA ASP A 194 8.35 3.90 -27.89
C ASP A 194 6.97 3.41 -28.37
N LYS A 195 6.31 2.51 -27.63
CA LYS A 195 5.03 1.88 -28.00
C LYS A 195 5.07 1.09 -29.31
N LYS A 196 6.27 0.64 -29.72
CA LYS A 196 6.49 -0.23 -30.90
C LYS A 196 6.25 -1.71 -30.56
N ALA A 197 6.40 -2.08 -29.29
CA ALA A 197 6.16 -3.43 -28.79
C ALA A 197 5.27 -3.42 -27.53
N LEU A 198 4.57 -4.53 -27.30
CA LEU A 198 3.71 -4.78 -26.13
C LEU A 198 2.70 -3.64 -25.87
N PRO A 199 1.72 -3.40 -26.76
CA PRO A 199 0.67 -2.41 -26.54
C PRO A 199 -0.13 -2.72 -25.26
N ASP A 200 -0.74 -1.69 -24.67
CA ASP A 200 -1.52 -1.85 -23.43
C ASP A 200 -2.64 -2.91 -23.59
N SER A 201 -3.27 -3.00 -24.75
CA SER A 201 -4.30 -3.99 -25.07
C SER A 201 -3.81 -5.43 -25.04
N GLU A 202 -2.57 -5.69 -25.46
CA GLU A 202 -1.97 -7.03 -25.40
C GLU A 202 -1.68 -7.41 -23.95
N VAL A 203 -1.21 -6.46 -23.13
CA VAL A 203 -1.04 -6.67 -21.68
C VAL A 203 -2.37 -7.01 -21.03
N GLN A 204 -3.45 -6.29 -21.36
CA GLN A 204 -4.78 -6.60 -20.85
C GLN A 204 -5.21 -8.01 -21.25
N ALA A 205 -5.17 -8.31 -22.55
CA ALA A 205 -5.62 -9.60 -23.09
C ALA A 205 -4.86 -10.79 -22.51
N THR A 206 -3.54 -10.64 -22.32
CA THR A 206 -2.66 -11.76 -21.93
C THR A 206 -2.64 -12.00 -20.43
N PHE A 207 -2.58 -10.94 -19.62
CA PHE A 207 -2.33 -11.08 -18.18
C PHE A 207 -3.57 -10.89 -17.32
N PHE A 208 -4.60 -10.22 -17.86
CA PHE A 208 -5.73 -9.78 -17.05
C PHE A 208 -7.08 -10.25 -17.56
N ASP A 209 -7.24 -10.44 -18.86
CA ASP A 209 -8.45 -10.97 -19.46
C ASP A 209 -8.30 -12.50 -19.57
N GLY A 210 -9.41 -13.24 -19.45
CA GLY A 210 -9.42 -14.71 -19.50
C GLY A 210 -9.11 -15.31 -20.86
N SER A 211 -8.79 -14.48 -21.85
CA SER A 211 -8.69 -14.82 -23.26
C SER A 211 -7.24 -15.08 -23.68
N VAL A 212 -6.58 -16.02 -23.02
CA VAL A 212 -5.37 -16.60 -23.61
C VAL A 212 -5.82 -17.43 -24.81
N LYS A 213 -5.52 -16.96 -26.03
CA LYS A 213 -5.86 -17.68 -27.27
C LYS A 213 -5.37 -19.13 -27.21
N GLY A 214 -6.30 -20.09 -27.26
CA GLY A 214 -6.00 -21.51 -27.45
C GLY A 214 -6.39 -22.44 -26.29
N GLU A 215 -6.91 -21.93 -25.17
CA GLU A 215 -7.35 -22.77 -24.05
C GLU A 215 -8.71 -22.28 -23.50
N GLU A 216 -9.77 -22.99 -23.87
CA GLU A 216 -11.11 -22.90 -23.28
C GLU A 216 -11.10 -23.66 -21.94
N ASP A 217 -10.70 -23.03 -20.82
CA ASP A 217 -11.13 -23.44 -19.45
C ASP A 217 -10.49 -22.67 -18.28
N TRP A 218 -9.46 -21.84 -18.50
CA TRP A 218 -8.75 -21.21 -17.36
C TRP A 218 -9.62 -20.31 -16.49
N ASP A 219 -10.67 -19.73 -17.07
CA ASP A 219 -11.56 -18.84 -16.33
C ASP A 219 -12.36 -19.58 -15.27
N GLU A 220 -12.66 -20.87 -15.45
CA GLU A 220 -13.28 -21.70 -14.42
C GLU A 220 -12.29 -22.01 -13.30
N GLU A 221 -11.09 -22.49 -13.63
CA GLU A 221 -10.06 -22.80 -12.61
C GLU A 221 -9.60 -21.56 -11.81
N VAL A 222 -9.52 -20.38 -12.44
CA VAL A 222 -9.18 -19.11 -11.76
C VAL A 222 -10.33 -18.63 -10.89
N ARG A 223 -11.59 -18.82 -11.31
CA ARG A 223 -12.77 -18.52 -10.47
C ARG A 223 -12.81 -19.46 -9.27
N ASP A 224 -12.52 -20.73 -9.51
CA ASP A 224 -12.49 -21.83 -8.56
C ASP A 224 -11.15 -21.98 -7.84
N LEU A 225 -10.33 -20.92 -7.80
CA LEU A 225 -9.17 -20.89 -6.92
C LEU A 225 -9.68 -21.14 -5.48
N GLY A 226 -9.50 -22.38 -5.01
CA GLY A 226 -10.03 -22.89 -3.77
C GLY A 226 -9.33 -22.25 -2.58
N LEU A 227 -9.77 -21.05 -2.21
CA LEU A 227 -9.31 -20.40 -1.00
C LEU A 227 -9.74 -21.23 0.21
N TRP A 228 -8.88 -21.25 1.22
CA TRP A 228 -9.10 -22.03 2.44
C TRP A 228 -10.42 -21.70 3.14
N ASP A 229 -10.84 -20.43 3.08
CA ASP A 229 -12.17 -20.00 3.48
C ASP A 229 -12.73 -18.95 2.50
N GLY A 230 -14.04 -18.71 2.58
CA GLY A 230 -14.74 -17.75 1.73
C GLY A 230 -14.53 -16.28 2.11
N ARG A 231 -13.69 -15.99 3.12
CA ARG A 231 -13.59 -14.64 3.70
C ARG A 231 -12.88 -13.72 2.73
N THR A 232 -13.45 -12.54 2.51
CA THR A 232 -12.80 -11.47 1.74
C THR A 232 -13.17 -10.11 2.29
N TYR A 233 -12.38 -9.09 1.94
CA TYR A 233 -12.58 -7.73 2.38
C TYR A 233 -11.99 -6.72 1.39
N MET A 234 -12.63 -5.56 1.30
CA MET A 234 -12.21 -4.46 0.41
C MET A 234 -11.04 -3.65 0.99
N ASP A 235 -10.91 -3.60 2.31
CA ASP A 235 -9.79 -2.97 3.01
C ASP A 235 -9.42 -3.78 4.27
N TYR A 236 -8.23 -3.57 4.79
CA TYR A 236 -7.74 -4.30 5.96
C TYR A 236 -8.58 -3.99 7.21
N PRO A 237 -9.19 -5.00 7.86
CA PRO A 237 -10.18 -4.79 8.92
C PRO A 237 -9.61 -4.16 10.20
N HIS A 238 -8.30 -4.32 10.45
CA HIS A 238 -7.63 -3.82 11.65
C HIS A 238 -6.58 -2.74 11.36
N ARG A 239 -6.63 -2.13 10.17
CA ARG A 239 -5.63 -1.14 9.73
C ARG A 239 -5.52 0.04 10.68
N THR A 240 -6.65 0.57 11.11
CA THR A 240 -6.73 1.77 11.96
C THR A 240 -6.22 1.52 13.37
N VAL A 241 -6.13 0.26 13.80
CA VAL A 241 -5.66 -0.12 15.14
C VAL A 241 -4.14 -0.15 15.21
N ALA A 242 -3.47 -0.61 14.13
CA ALA A 242 -2.03 -0.86 14.15
C ALA A 242 -1.22 0.00 13.17
N GLY A 243 -1.80 0.40 12.04
CA GLY A 243 -1.12 1.09 10.95
C GLY A 243 -1.12 2.61 11.06
N LEU A 244 -0.33 3.26 10.20
CA LEU A 244 -0.34 4.70 10.05
C LEU A 244 -1.62 5.18 9.33
N PRO A 245 -2.08 6.43 9.58
CA PRO A 245 -3.14 7.02 8.79
C PRO A 245 -2.75 7.12 7.31
N ARG A 246 -3.76 7.15 6.43
CA ARG A 246 -3.64 7.41 5.00
C ARG A 246 -4.08 8.84 4.70
N GLU A 247 -3.69 9.36 3.53
CA GLU A 247 -4.13 10.68 3.07
C GLU A 247 -5.66 10.80 3.02
N GLU A 248 -6.36 9.71 2.68
CA GLU A 248 -7.82 9.65 2.70
C GLU A 248 -8.38 9.81 4.12
N ASP A 249 -7.75 9.23 5.15
CA ASP A 249 -8.19 9.38 6.54
C ASP A 249 -8.06 10.83 6.99
N VAL A 250 -6.93 11.49 6.66
CA VAL A 250 -6.71 12.91 6.95
C VAL A 250 -7.77 13.77 6.28
N ARG A 251 -8.08 13.46 5.01
CA ARG A 251 -9.08 14.20 4.24
C ARG A 251 -10.46 14.12 4.87
N VAL A 252 -10.85 12.95 5.41
CA VAL A 252 -12.14 12.77 6.09
C VAL A 252 -12.24 13.69 7.32
N VAL A 253 -11.18 13.72 8.14
CA VAL A 253 -11.11 14.57 9.34
C VAL A 253 -11.11 16.05 8.98
N VAL A 254 -10.25 16.48 8.05
CA VAL A 254 -10.14 17.88 7.61
C VAL A 254 -11.44 18.39 6.98
N ALA A 255 -12.10 17.56 6.16
CA ALA A 255 -13.34 17.95 5.50
C ALA A 255 -14.55 18.02 6.43
N GLY A 256 -14.39 17.71 7.73
CA GLY A 256 -15.48 17.67 8.69
C GLY A 256 -16.57 16.64 8.34
N LYS A 257 -16.29 15.72 7.41
CA LYS A 257 -17.20 14.65 7.01
C LYS A 257 -17.12 13.53 8.04
N ASN A 258 -17.55 13.83 9.25
CA ASN A 258 -18.13 12.78 10.07
C ASN A 258 -19.34 12.28 9.29
N GLU A 259 -19.35 11.02 8.86
CA GLU A 259 -20.53 10.40 8.24
C GLU A 259 -21.74 10.34 9.20
N CYS A 260 -21.63 10.91 10.40
CA CYS A 260 -22.74 11.40 11.23
C CYS A 260 -23.35 12.72 10.72
N ALA A 261 -23.62 12.83 9.42
CA ALA A 261 -24.23 14.02 8.81
C ALA A 261 -25.77 13.99 8.90
N TRP A 262 -26.32 13.96 10.12
CA TRP A 262 -27.72 14.35 10.37
C TRP A 262 -27.94 15.19 11.63
N GLU A 263 -26.96 15.30 12.54
CA GLU A 263 -27.07 16.20 13.71
C GLU A 263 -26.29 17.52 13.59
N ALA A 264 -25.56 17.77 12.50
CA ALA A 264 -24.83 19.02 12.29
C ALA A 264 -25.48 19.92 11.23
N ASN A 265 -26.81 20.13 11.31
CA ASN A 265 -27.45 21.31 10.71
C ASN A 265 -27.40 22.48 11.71
N SER A 266 -26.24 22.71 12.30
CA SER A 266 -26.01 23.85 13.20
C SER A 266 -24.53 24.23 13.14
N ALA A 267 -24.32 25.44 12.62
CA ALA A 267 -23.06 26.20 12.57
C ALA A 267 -22.01 25.71 11.56
N GLY A 268 -21.57 26.64 10.71
CA GLY A 268 -20.58 26.42 9.66
C GLY A 268 -19.32 25.74 10.18
N SER A 269 -18.96 24.61 9.57
CA SER A 269 -17.73 23.90 9.91
C SER A 269 -16.53 24.73 9.48
N PHE A 270 -15.94 25.49 10.41
CA PHE A 270 -14.59 26.01 10.23
C PHE A 270 -13.67 24.83 9.90
N ALA A 271 -12.90 24.95 8.82
CA ALA A 271 -11.87 23.96 8.51
C ALA A 271 -10.95 23.84 9.73
N MET A 272 -10.74 22.63 10.24
CA MET A 272 -9.84 22.39 11.36
C MET A 272 -8.45 22.93 11.00
N THR A 273 -7.84 23.65 11.93
CA THR A 273 -6.43 24.05 11.82
C THR A 273 -5.53 22.81 11.83
N SER A 274 -4.32 22.95 11.29
CA SER A 274 -3.32 21.88 11.30
C SER A 274 -3.09 21.29 12.70
N GLU A 275 -3.02 22.14 13.72
CA GLU A 275 -2.80 21.71 15.11
C GLU A 275 -3.99 20.94 15.67
N GLU A 276 -5.22 21.34 15.35
CA GLU A 276 -6.44 20.63 15.74
C GLU A 276 -6.51 19.24 15.09
N VAL A 277 -6.12 19.11 13.81
CA VAL A 277 -6.06 17.82 13.12
C VAL A 277 -5.04 16.90 13.79
N LEU A 278 -3.86 17.42 14.11
CA LEU A 278 -2.80 16.67 14.79
C LEU A 278 -3.25 16.15 16.15
N ASN A 279 -3.80 17.04 16.97
CA ASN A 279 -4.34 16.68 18.28
C ASN A 279 -5.45 15.64 18.17
N TRP A 280 -6.32 15.76 17.16
CA TRP A 280 -7.38 14.79 16.93
C TRP A 280 -6.81 13.39 16.66
N PHE A 281 -5.84 13.25 15.76
CA PHE A 281 -5.27 11.93 15.45
C PHE A 281 -4.42 11.39 16.60
N ALA A 282 -3.67 12.23 17.31
CA ALA A 282 -2.92 11.81 18.50
C ALA A 282 -3.84 11.20 19.56
N GLN A 283 -5.06 11.72 19.69
CA GLN A 283 -6.04 11.28 20.70
C GLN A 283 -6.94 10.13 20.23
N ASN A 284 -7.25 10.06 18.93
CA ASN A 284 -8.31 9.18 18.41
C ASN A 284 -7.79 8.05 17.49
N TRP A 285 -6.58 8.15 16.94
CA TRP A 285 -6.03 7.12 16.06
C TRP A 285 -5.67 5.86 16.87
N GLY A 286 -6.01 4.66 16.36
CA GLY A 286 -5.87 3.40 17.11
C GLY A 286 -7.14 2.98 17.85
N ALA A 287 -8.01 3.91 18.23
CA ALA A 287 -9.33 3.66 18.80
C ALA A 287 -10.43 3.55 17.73
N PHE A 288 -10.11 3.89 16.48
CA PHE A 288 -11.01 3.79 15.32
C PHE A 288 -11.35 2.33 15.04
N LEU A 289 -12.49 1.87 15.55
CA LEU A 289 -13.18 0.71 15.04
C LEU A 289 -14.38 1.19 14.23
N ASP A 290 -14.33 0.96 12.92
CA ASP A 290 -15.55 0.62 12.23
C ASP A 290 -15.67 -0.91 12.25
N SER A 291 -16.11 -1.48 13.38
CA SER A 291 -16.48 -2.89 13.46
C SER A 291 -17.67 -3.26 12.57
N SER A 292 -18.30 -2.27 11.91
CA SER A 292 -19.43 -2.45 10.99
C SER A 292 -19.03 -2.50 9.50
N THR A 293 -17.75 -2.29 9.16
CA THR A 293 -17.17 -2.73 7.86
C THR A 293 -17.01 -4.26 7.77
N LEU A 294 -17.17 -4.97 8.90
CA LEU A 294 -17.50 -6.38 8.89
C LEU A 294 -18.96 -6.53 8.44
N GLY A 295 -19.21 -6.31 7.14
CA GLY A 295 -20.30 -7.05 6.50
C GLY A 295 -20.15 -8.53 6.83
N PRO A 296 -21.22 -9.34 6.83
CA PRO A 296 -21.07 -10.77 7.06
C PRO A 296 -19.96 -11.25 6.13
N LEU A 297 -19.03 -12.05 6.65
CA LEU A 297 -17.73 -12.35 6.05
C LEU A 297 -17.76 -12.90 4.60
N ASN A 298 -18.94 -13.02 3.97
CA ASN A 298 -19.20 -13.46 2.60
C ASN A 298 -20.13 -12.54 1.78
N ALA A 299 -20.45 -11.30 2.17
CA ALA A 299 -21.37 -10.47 1.37
C ALA A 299 -20.67 -9.81 0.17
N LEU A 300 -20.89 -10.36 -1.03
CA LEU A 300 -20.81 -9.58 -2.27
C LEU A 300 -21.77 -8.38 -2.16
N PRO A 301 -21.47 -7.23 -2.80
CA PRO A 301 -22.36 -6.07 -2.76
C PRO A 301 -23.60 -6.37 -3.60
N GLU A 302 -24.60 -7.03 -3.02
CA GLU A 302 -25.96 -6.99 -3.54
C GLU A 302 -26.60 -5.66 -3.15
N GLY A 303 -26.96 -4.87 -4.16
CA GLY A 303 -27.91 -3.77 -4.04
C GLY A 303 -27.49 -2.65 -3.09
N VAL A 304 -27.07 -1.53 -3.66
CA VAL A 304 -26.91 -0.26 -2.94
C VAL A 304 -28.28 0.14 -2.35
N GLY A 305 -28.54 -0.32 -1.13
CA GLY A 305 -29.70 -0.03 -0.31
C GLY A 305 -29.20 0.41 1.05
N GLY A 306 -29.42 1.69 1.37
CA GLY A 306 -28.76 2.42 2.44
C GLY A 306 -28.75 1.71 3.79
N ARG A 307 -27.55 1.53 4.31
CA ARG A 307 -27.33 1.25 5.72
C ARG A 307 -26.30 2.27 6.21
N LYS A 308 -26.82 3.37 6.76
CA LYS A 308 -26.06 4.42 7.47
C LYS A 308 -25.48 3.78 8.74
N HIS A 309 -24.17 3.87 8.95
CA HIS A 309 -23.50 3.26 10.11
C HIS A 309 -22.84 4.36 10.94
N PHE A 310 -23.10 4.33 12.26
CA PHE A 310 -22.85 5.42 13.19
C PHE A 310 -21.42 5.35 13.76
N ILE A 311 -20.72 6.48 13.76
CA ILE A 311 -19.42 6.68 14.39
C ILE A 311 -19.65 6.89 15.89
N THR A 312 -19.13 6.00 16.75
CA THR A 312 -19.11 6.23 18.19
C THR A 312 -17.72 6.72 18.61
N GLN A 313 -17.66 7.91 19.22
CA GLN A 313 -16.46 8.40 19.89
C GLN A 313 -16.16 7.49 21.09
N SER A 314 -15.25 6.54 20.92
CA SER A 314 -14.66 5.84 22.05
C SER A 314 -13.72 6.79 22.79
N LYS A 315 -14.19 7.40 23.88
CA LYS A 315 -13.35 8.12 24.85
C LYS A 315 -12.51 7.11 25.64
N ASP A 316 -11.55 6.45 24.99
CA ASP A 316 -10.58 5.61 25.69
C ASP A 316 -9.33 6.45 25.99
N PRO A 317 -9.13 6.90 27.25
CA PRO A 317 -8.00 7.76 27.62
C PRO A 317 -6.62 7.11 27.41
N LEU A 318 -6.56 5.79 27.19
CA LEU A 318 -5.32 5.08 26.87
C LEU A 318 -4.81 5.36 25.44
N ALA A 319 -5.68 5.79 24.52
CA ALA A 319 -5.28 6.07 23.13
C ALA A 319 -4.38 7.31 23.02
N ALA A 320 -4.66 8.35 23.81
CA ALA A 320 -4.07 9.69 23.69
C ALA A 320 -2.59 9.83 24.08
N SER A 321 -2.01 8.82 24.73
CA SER A 321 -0.59 8.81 25.11
C SER A 321 0.20 7.65 24.49
N SER A 322 -0.46 6.82 23.68
CA SER A 322 0.14 5.64 23.06
C SER A 322 1.27 6.04 22.10
N PRO A 323 2.35 5.25 22.00
CA PRO A 323 3.35 5.39 20.94
C PRO A 323 2.71 5.46 19.54
N ARG A 324 1.57 4.78 19.34
CA ARG A 324 0.80 4.80 18.08
C ARG A 324 0.21 6.17 17.74
N GLY A 325 -0.47 6.81 18.69
CA GLY A 325 -1.01 8.17 18.51
C GLY A 325 0.10 9.16 18.16
N LYS A 326 1.23 9.10 18.86
CA LYS A 326 2.41 9.94 18.59
C LYS A 326 3.05 9.66 17.22
N ARG A 327 3.04 8.41 16.75
CA ARG A 327 3.50 8.07 15.39
C ARG A 327 2.56 8.59 14.32
N ALA A 328 1.24 8.48 14.53
CA ALA A 328 0.24 9.04 13.64
C ALA A 328 0.41 10.56 13.55
N GLU A 329 0.55 11.24 14.69
CA GLU A 329 0.83 12.66 14.78
C GLU A 329 2.11 13.06 14.01
N ALA A 330 3.23 12.37 14.26
CA ALA A 330 4.49 12.62 13.53
C ALA A 330 4.35 12.41 12.01
N TRP A 331 3.61 11.39 11.59
CA TRP A 331 3.30 11.16 10.18
C TRP A 331 2.42 12.28 9.59
N LEU A 332 1.45 12.79 10.36
CA LEU A 332 0.54 13.86 9.93
C LEU A 332 1.17 15.23 9.88
N ILE A 333 2.05 15.58 10.83
CA ILE A 333 2.83 16.84 10.81
C ILE A 333 3.48 16.99 9.43
N ARG A 334 3.95 15.87 8.88
CA ARG A 334 4.51 15.83 7.54
C ARG A 334 3.47 15.94 6.43
N GLN A 335 2.32 15.26 6.52
CA GLN A 335 1.25 15.40 5.51
C GLN A 335 0.75 16.84 5.41
N VAL A 336 0.60 17.52 6.55
CA VAL A 336 0.25 18.95 6.60
C VAL A 336 1.34 19.80 5.94
N ARG A 337 2.63 19.52 6.19
CA ARG A 337 3.74 20.17 5.47
C ARG A 337 3.74 19.92 3.94
N LYS A 338 2.99 18.93 3.42
CA LYS A 338 2.82 18.71 1.97
C LYS A 338 1.88 19.73 1.31
N HIS A 339 0.88 20.22 2.06
CA HIS A 339 -0.20 21.07 1.58
C HIS A 339 -0.44 22.22 2.58
N PRO A 340 0.39 23.28 2.52
CA PRO A 340 0.23 24.44 3.41
C PRO A 340 -1.08 25.20 3.16
#